data_AF-A0A833GQI8-F1
#
_entry.id   AF-A0A833GQI8-F1
#
_cell.length_a   1.000
_cell.length_b   1.000
_cell.length_c   1.000
_cell.angle_alpha   90.00
_cell.angle_beta   90.00
_cell.angle_gamma   90.00
#
_symmetry.space_group_name_H-M   'P 1'
#
loop_
_entity.id
_entity.type
_entity.pdbx_description
1 polymer ?
#
loop_
_entity_poly.entity_id
_entity_poly.type
_entity_poly.pdbx_seq_one_letter_code
_entity_poly.pdbx_strand_id
1 'polypeptide(L)'
;MNPKRPSHLFAALLVIAWALPVWAYDPNNRAEYLAKIEEAKAYYQDKCEKVAGIKIYKTVPEVEGLLLMKIRPDRSDRQLADPMWPGAAFGGEARGDSYIRSFLGYEHRAEGSKHRGYINTDKRPGALPGYRWVEIIDPKDGHRYRYSLAYKEVTHISSMSIGGNGKPFTVKENTLVKTPSPSATPPRYAVTFEDHVIPEERALWVASSTIKVLDLKTDEVLGELTRFAISYIHLPVHSMPWLNHSICPNQNMTGDSYSTRQFADQILMPKKED
;
A
#
# COMPACT_ATOMS: atom_id res chain seq x y z
N MET A 1 -9.51 82.22 36.62
CA MET A 1 -10.91 82.30 36.15
C MET A 1 -10.90 81.98 34.66
N ASN A 2 -11.53 80.86 34.28
CA ASN A 2 -11.81 80.33 32.92
C ASN A 2 -10.65 79.77 32.02
N PRO A 3 -10.91 78.80 31.10
CA PRO A 3 -10.95 77.35 31.41
C PRO A 3 -10.30 76.38 30.36
N LYS A 4 -10.14 75.10 30.78
CA LYS A 4 -10.26 73.79 30.07
C LYS A 4 -9.69 73.57 28.64
N ARG A 5 -8.82 72.54 28.52
CA ARG A 5 -9.12 71.21 27.87
C ARG A 5 -7.94 70.23 28.03
N PRO A 6 -8.16 68.93 28.34
CA PRO A 6 -7.12 67.92 28.38
C PRO A 6 -7.06 67.12 27.07
N SER A 7 -5.86 66.91 26.52
CA SER A 7 -5.60 66.02 25.38
C SER A 7 -4.92 64.75 25.88
N HIS A 8 -5.67 63.63 25.84
CA HIS A 8 -5.13 62.30 26.04
C HIS A 8 -4.31 61.90 24.80
N LEU A 9 -2.99 61.73 24.97
CA LEU A 9 -2.13 61.09 23.99
C LEU A 9 -1.97 59.62 24.37
N PHE A 10 -2.66 58.76 23.62
CA PHE A 10 -2.44 57.33 23.56
C PHE A 10 -1.05 57.06 22.96
N ALA A 11 -0.17 56.37 23.69
CA ALA A 11 1.07 55.81 23.15
C ALA A 11 0.82 54.36 22.71
N ALA A 12 0.97 54.11 21.41
CA ALA A 12 0.70 52.84 20.74
C ALA A 12 1.79 51.79 21.03
N LEU A 13 1.36 50.57 21.37
CA LEU A 13 2.17 49.36 21.41
C LEU A 13 2.38 48.84 19.98
N LEU A 14 3.62 48.87 19.49
CA LEU A 14 4.03 48.29 18.21
C LEU A 14 4.24 46.78 18.39
N VAL A 15 3.22 45.99 18.05
CA VAL A 15 3.37 44.53 17.87
C VAL A 15 3.92 44.30 16.47
N ILE A 16 5.21 43.95 16.38
CA ILE A 16 5.82 43.51 15.11
C ILE A 16 5.41 42.05 14.91
N ALA A 17 4.33 41.84 14.16
CA ALA A 17 3.97 40.53 13.63
C ALA A 17 4.94 40.18 12.50
N TRP A 18 5.81 39.20 12.72
CA TRP A 18 6.57 38.54 11.66
C TRP A 18 5.59 37.70 10.83
N ALA A 19 4.89 38.35 9.89
CA ALA A 19 4.22 37.65 8.82
C ALA A 19 5.30 37.17 7.84
N LEU A 20 5.80 35.94 8.02
CA LEU A 20 6.42 35.23 6.91
C LEU A 20 5.37 35.18 5.79
N PRO A 21 5.67 35.64 4.57
CA PRO A 21 4.73 35.48 3.49
C PRO A 21 4.69 33.98 3.22
N VAL A 22 3.58 33.35 3.58
CA VAL A 22 3.26 32.01 3.09
C VAL A 22 3.02 32.19 1.61
N TRP A 23 4.09 32.13 0.81
CA TRP A 23 3.97 31.95 -0.64
C TRP A 23 3.28 30.60 -0.82
N ALA A 24 1.96 30.65 -0.95
CA ALA A 24 1.16 29.50 -1.31
C ALA A 24 1.64 29.08 -2.70
N TYR A 25 2.21 27.88 -2.78
CA TYR A 25 2.65 27.26 -4.02
C TYR A 25 1.57 27.38 -5.12
N ASP A 26 1.90 28.02 -6.25
CA ASP A 26 1.01 28.04 -7.42
C ASP A 26 1.46 26.97 -8.43
N PRO A 27 0.72 25.84 -8.57
CA PRO A 27 1.05 24.81 -9.55
C PRO A 27 0.95 25.28 -11.00
N ASN A 28 0.33 26.44 -11.27
CA ASN A 28 0.27 27.02 -12.61
C ASN A 28 1.49 27.88 -12.94
N ASN A 29 2.27 28.29 -11.92
CA ASN A 29 3.56 28.93 -12.13
C ASN A 29 4.60 27.87 -12.50
N ARG A 30 5.00 27.87 -13.77
CA ARG A 30 5.96 26.89 -14.31
C ARG A 30 7.29 26.86 -13.55
N ALA A 31 7.81 28.01 -13.12
CA ALA A 31 9.10 28.06 -12.44
C ALA A 31 9.01 27.43 -11.04
N GLU A 32 7.98 27.77 -10.27
CA GLU A 32 7.72 27.19 -8.95
C GLU A 32 7.42 25.69 -9.05
N TYR A 33 6.61 25.27 -10.03
CA TYR A 33 6.33 23.86 -10.31
C TYR A 33 7.62 23.08 -10.59
N LEU A 34 8.47 23.56 -11.49
CA LEU A 34 9.71 22.87 -11.82
C LEU A 34 10.67 22.80 -10.63
N ALA A 35 10.81 23.88 -9.85
CA ALA A 35 11.62 23.89 -8.64
C ALA A 35 11.12 22.87 -7.60
N LYS A 36 9.79 22.76 -7.41
CA LYS A 36 9.20 21.77 -6.51
C LYS A 36 9.42 20.34 -6.97
N ILE A 37 9.33 20.08 -8.26
CA ILE A 37 9.62 18.76 -8.84
C ILE A 37 11.10 18.39 -8.65
N GLU A 38 12.01 19.34 -8.83
CA GLU A 38 13.45 19.11 -8.61
C GLU A 38 13.75 18.80 -7.13
N GLU A 39 13.17 19.58 -6.21
CA GLU A 39 13.25 19.34 -4.77
C GLU A 39 12.72 17.95 -4.40
N ALA A 40 11.53 17.59 -4.89
CA ALA A 40 10.91 16.28 -4.64
C ALA A 40 11.76 15.13 -5.20
N LYS A 41 12.32 15.28 -6.41
CA LYS A 41 13.23 14.29 -7.01
C LYS A 41 14.48 14.09 -6.19
N ALA A 42 15.14 15.18 -5.78
CA ALA A 42 16.35 15.11 -4.97
C ALA A 42 16.09 14.42 -3.63
N TYR A 43 15.00 14.79 -2.95
CA TYR A 43 14.57 14.13 -1.71
C TYR A 43 14.31 12.64 -1.93
N TYR A 44 13.53 12.29 -2.95
CA TYR A 44 13.19 10.91 -3.26
C TYR A 44 14.43 10.07 -3.59
N GLN A 45 15.35 10.59 -4.41
CA GLN A 45 16.61 9.91 -4.74
C GLN A 45 17.47 9.67 -3.49
N ASP A 46 17.64 10.68 -2.64
CA ASP A 46 18.35 10.55 -1.36
C ASP A 46 17.76 9.43 -0.50
N LYS A 47 16.42 9.39 -0.36
CA LYS A 47 15.73 8.34 0.39
C LYS A 47 15.85 6.97 -0.27
N CYS A 48 15.77 6.88 -1.58
CA CYS A 48 15.95 5.63 -2.29
C CYS A 48 17.35 5.03 -2.10
N GLU A 49 18.39 5.88 -2.05
CA GLU A 49 19.77 5.44 -1.89
C GLU A 49 20.12 5.07 -0.44
N LYS A 50 19.58 5.83 0.53
CA LYS A 50 20.03 5.74 1.94
C LYS A 50 19.06 5.01 2.87
N VAL A 51 17.77 4.95 2.53
CA VAL A 51 16.72 4.50 3.45
C VAL A 51 15.88 3.38 2.87
N ALA A 52 15.41 3.52 1.63
CA ALA A 52 14.59 2.51 0.99
C ALA A 52 15.40 1.22 0.78
N GLY A 53 14.72 0.08 0.86
CA GLY A 53 15.40 -1.18 0.65
C GLY A 53 14.67 -2.37 1.22
N ILE A 54 15.19 -3.54 0.86
CA ILE A 54 14.78 -4.83 1.39
C ILE A 54 15.88 -5.31 2.33
N LYS A 55 15.50 -5.63 3.56
CA LYS A 55 16.36 -6.28 4.55
C LYS A 55 15.76 -7.65 4.85
N ILE A 56 16.51 -8.71 4.55
CA ILE A 56 16.12 -10.09 4.88
C ILE A 56 17.09 -10.57 5.94
N TYR A 57 16.59 -10.79 7.16
CA TYR A 57 17.40 -11.24 8.29
C TYR A 57 17.40 -12.77 8.37
N LYS A 58 16.29 -13.41 8.01
CA LYS A 58 16.11 -14.85 8.06
C LYS A 58 15.07 -15.30 7.04
N THR A 59 15.21 -16.53 6.55
CA THR A 59 14.24 -17.17 5.68
C THR A 59 13.73 -18.48 6.29
N VAL A 60 12.53 -18.87 5.92
CA VAL A 60 11.82 -20.04 6.44
C VAL A 60 11.17 -20.77 5.25
N PRO A 61 11.57 -22.03 4.99
CA PRO A 61 10.93 -22.85 3.96
C PRO A 61 9.63 -23.51 4.45
N GLU A 62 8.86 -24.03 3.50
CA GLU A 62 7.71 -24.91 3.76
C GLU A 62 6.61 -24.31 4.64
N VAL A 63 6.31 -23.01 4.45
CA VAL A 63 5.27 -22.31 5.22
C VAL A 63 3.89 -22.60 4.63
N GLU A 64 3.01 -23.22 5.43
CA GLU A 64 1.64 -23.54 5.00
C GLU A 64 0.70 -22.33 5.05
N GLY A 65 0.89 -21.44 6.02
CA GLY A 65 0.03 -20.29 6.24
C GLY A 65 0.61 -19.31 7.24
N LEU A 66 0.04 -18.10 7.22
CA LEU A 66 0.51 -16.97 8.01
C LEU A 66 -0.65 -16.08 8.47
N LEU A 67 -0.36 -15.19 9.40
CA LEU A 67 -1.27 -14.13 9.85
C LEU A 67 -1.04 -12.86 9.02
N LEU A 68 -2.08 -12.34 8.38
CA LEU A 68 -2.10 -10.95 7.91
C LEU A 68 -2.64 -10.07 9.04
N MET A 69 -1.76 -9.32 9.70
CA MET A 69 -2.17 -8.46 10.83
C MET A 69 -3.00 -7.26 10.37
N LYS A 70 -2.75 -6.80 9.13
CA LYS A 70 -3.46 -5.69 8.49
C LYS A 70 -3.76 -6.07 7.04
N ILE A 71 -4.90 -5.62 6.54
CA ILE A 71 -5.25 -5.65 5.12
C ILE A 71 -5.22 -4.22 4.60
N ARG A 72 -4.78 -4.05 3.36
CA ARG A 72 -4.89 -2.76 2.66
C ARG A 72 -6.38 -2.44 2.40
N PRO A 73 -6.94 -1.36 2.98
CA PRO A 73 -8.36 -1.05 2.84
C PRO A 73 -8.67 -0.59 1.41
N ASP A 74 -9.93 -0.72 1.01
CA ASP A 74 -10.40 -0.13 -0.25
C ASP A 74 -10.17 1.38 -0.25
N ARG A 75 -9.99 1.93 -1.46
CA ARG A 75 -9.69 3.34 -1.66
C ARG A 75 -10.64 3.97 -2.67
N SER A 76 -10.91 5.25 -2.45
CA SER A 76 -11.66 6.11 -3.35
C SER A 76 -10.74 6.92 -4.27
N ASP A 77 -11.30 7.46 -5.34
CA ASP A 77 -10.60 8.42 -6.22
C ASP A 77 -10.11 9.65 -5.44
N ARG A 78 -10.87 10.07 -4.42
CA ARG A 78 -10.46 11.16 -3.53
C ARG A 78 -9.16 10.83 -2.79
N GLN A 79 -9.02 9.61 -2.27
CA GLN A 79 -7.79 9.19 -1.58
C GLN A 79 -6.62 9.08 -2.56
N LEU A 80 -6.87 8.65 -3.80
CA LEU A 80 -5.84 8.64 -4.83
C LEU A 80 -5.30 10.01 -5.22
N ALA A 81 -6.13 11.05 -5.06
CA ALA A 81 -5.80 12.44 -5.30
C ALA A 81 -5.38 13.20 -4.04
N ASP A 82 -5.30 12.52 -2.88
CA ASP A 82 -4.96 13.14 -1.61
C ASP A 82 -3.48 12.90 -1.25
N PRO A 83 -2.63 13.94 -1.18
CA PRO A 83 -1.22 13.77 -0.81
C PRO A 83 -1.05 13.18 0.59
N MET A 84 -2.03 13.35 1.48
CA MET A 84 -2.02 12.84 2.86
C MET A 84 -2.57 11.42 2.98
N TRP A 85 -2.94 10.76 1.89
CA TRP A 85 -3.46 9.39 1.95
C TRP A 85 -2.42 8.42 2.52
N PRO A 86 -2.72 7.68 3.62
CA PRO A 86 -1.75 6.79 4.26
C PRO A 86 -1.19 5.73 3.30
N GLY A 87 -2.05 5.07 2.52
CA GLY A 87 -1.67 3.98 1.61
C GLY A 87 -0.94 4.41 0.33
N ALA A 88 -0.54 5.68 0.21
CA ALA A 88 0.04 6.26 -0.99
C ALA A 88 1.29 5.54 -1.51
N ALA A 89 2.19 5.11 -0.61
CA ALA A 89 3.44 4.44 -1.02
C ALA A 89 3.22 3.08 -1.71
N PHE A 90 2.03 2.51 -1.54
CA PHE A 90 1.62 1.26 -2.16
C PHE A 90 0.40 1.46 -3.07
N GLY A 91 0.24 2.63 -3.70
CA GLY A 91 -0.99 3.05 -4.36
C GLY A 91 -1.62 2.04 -5.33
N GLY A 92 -0.82 1.29 -6.10
CA GLY A 92 -1.30 0.26 -7.04
C GLY A 92 -1.40 -1.16 -6.49
N GLU A 93 -1.05 -1.38 -5.22
CA GLU A 93 -1.17 -2.69 -4.57
C GLU A 93 -2.65 -3.13 -4.45
N ALA A 94 -2.89 -4.44 -4.51
CA ALA A 94 -4.21 -5.03 -4.32
C ALA A 94 -4.82 -4.65 -2.96
N ARG A 95 -6.15 -4.65 -2.88
CA ARG A 95 -6.94 -4.22 -1.71
C ARG A 95 -7.99 -5.24 -1.31
N GLY A 96 -8.48 -5.16 -0.08
CA GLY A 96 -9.57 -5.99 0.41
C GLY A 96 -9.35 -7.48 0.12
N ASP A 97 -10.36 -8.12 -0.45
CA ASP A 97 -10.31 -9.54 -0.82
C ASP A 97 -9.22 -9.85 -1.86
N SER A 98 -8.91 -8.93 -2.76
CA SER A 98 -7.82 -9.11 -3.74
C SER A 98 -6.45 -9.12 -3.08
N TYR A 99 -6.26 -8.35 -2.00
CA TYR A 99 -5.05 -8.41 -1.20
C TYR A 99 -4.93 -9.79 -0.53
N ILE A 100 -6.00 -10.30 0.07
CA ILE A 100 -6.04 -11.64 0.68
C ILE A 100 -5.76 -12.73 -0.36
N ARG A 101 -6.46 -12.68 -1.50
CA ARG A 101 -6.29 -13.62 -2.62
C ARG A 101 -4.87 -13.62 -3.14
N SER A 102 -4.16 -12.49 -3.13
CA SER A 102 -2.76 -12.46 -3.53
C SER A 102 -1.89 -13.38 -2.68
N PHE A 103 -2.19 -13.58 -1.39
CA PHE A 103 -1.47 -14.53 -0.53
C PHE A 103 -1.84 -15.99 -0.74
N LEU A 104 -2.99 -16.27 -1.33
CA LEU A 104 -3.44 -17.64 -1.57
C LEU A 104 -3.19 -18.09 -3.02
N GLY A 105 -3.06 -17.13 -3.94
CA GLY A 105 -2.90 -17.37 -5.36
C GLY A 105 -1.50 -17.82 -5.76
N TYR A 106 -1.41 -18.28 -7.01
CA TYR A 106 -0.22 -18.76 -7.68
C TYR A 106 0.46 -17.63 -8.45
N GLU A 107 1.78 -17.55 -8.36
CA GLU A 107 2.58 -16.66 -9.19
C GLU A 107 2.90 -17.32 -10.54
N HIS A 108 2.56 -16.62 -11.62
CA HIS A 108 2.82 -17.01 -12.99
C HIS A 108 3.94 -16.16 -13.57
N ARG A 109 5.11 -16.77 -13.70
CA ARG A 109 6.31 -16.14 -14.26
C ARG A 109 6.56 -16.65 -15.67
N ALA A 110 6.88 -15.75 -16.58
CA ALA A 110 7.36 -16.15 -17.91
C ALA A 110 8.67 -16.92 -17.78
N GLU A 111 8.80 -18.01 -18.53
CA GLU A 111 9.99 -18.86 -18.53
C GLU A 111 11.25 -18.04 -18.83
N GLY A 112 12.32 -18.25 -18.06
CA GLY A 112 13.58 -17.51 -18.20
C GLY A 112 13.55 -16.03 -17.79
N SER A 113 12.39 -15.46 -17.43
CA SER A 113 12.30 -14.08 -16.96
C SER A 113 13.06 -13.92 -15.65
N LYS A 114 13.72 -12.77 -15.46
CA LYS A 114 14.32 -12.35 -14.18
C LYS A 114 13.31 -11.63 -13.28
N HIS A 115 12.16 -11.23 -13.82
CA HIS A 115 11.11 -10.53 -13.10
C HIS A 115 10.14 -11.46 -12.40
N ARG A 116 9.62 -11.03 -11.24
CA ARG A 116 8.48 -11.67 -10.58
C ARG A 116 7.25 -11.63 -11.48
N GLY A 117 6.47 -12.70 -11.42
CA GLY A 117 5.26 -12.90 -12.19
C GLY A 117 4.04 -12.19 -11.61
N TYR A 118 2.94 -12.24 -12.37
CA TYR A 118 1.64 -11.83 -11.84
C TYR A 118 1.04 -12.94 -10.97
N ILE A 119 0.17 -12.59 -10.04
CA ILE A 119 -0.52 -13.56 -9.18
C ILE A 119 -1.94 -13.74 -9.65
N ASN A 120 -2.37 -14.99 -9.80
CA ASN A 120 -3.76 -15.33 -10.04
C ASN A 120 -4.19 -16.55 -9.22
N THR A 121 -5.49 -16.83 -9.18
CA THR A 121 -6.01 -17.94 -8.39
C THR A 121 -6.07 -19.25 -9.15
N ASP A 122 -5.86 -19.26 -10.47
CA ASP A 122 -5.84 -20.49 -11.26
C ASP A 122 -4.50 -21.22 -11.19
N LYS A 123 -4.56 -22.54 -11.00
CA LYS A 123 -3.37 -23.39 -10.99
C LYS A 123 -2.97 -23.72 -12.43
N ARG A 124 -1.75 -23.33 -12.83
CA ARG A 124 -1.15 -23.67 -14.12
C ARG A 124 0.15 -24.45 -13.93
N PRO A 125 0.54 -25.30 -14.90
CA PRO A 125 1.87 -25.92 -14.89
C PRO A 125 2.97 -24.86 -14.74
N GLY A 126 3.91 -25.11 -13.82
CA GLY A 126 5.03 -24.20 -13.54
C GLY A 126 4.72 -22.98 -12.69
N ALA A 127 3.47 -22.79 -12.25
CA ALA A 127 3.12 -21.69 -11.35
C ALA A 127 3.65 -21.96 -9.92
N LEU A 128 4.13 -20.91 -9.25
CA LEU A 128 4.61 -21.01 -7.86
C LEU A 128 3.43 -20.84 -6.89
N PRO A 129 3.22 -21.74 -5.93
CA PRO A 129 2.01 -21.72 -5.10
C PRO A 129 1.97 -20.55 -4.11
N GLY A 130 0.74 -20.24 -3.68
CA GLY A 130 0.45 -19.42 -2.51
C GLY A 130 0.53 -20.16 -1.20
N TYR A 131 0.27 -19.44 -0.11
CA TYR A 131 0.00 -20.08 1.17
C TYR A 131 -1.33 -20.84 1.06
N ARG A 132 -1.42 -22.00 1.71
CA ARG A 132 -2.65 -22.83 1.73
C ARG A 132 -3.79 -22.11 2.43
N TRP A 133 -3.46 -21.28 3.41
CA TRP A 133 -4.39 -20.44 4.13
C TRP A 133 -3.70 -19.19 4.69
N VAL A 134 -4.48 -18.14 4.93
CA VAL A 134 -4.06 -16.99 5.73
C VAL A 134 -5.08 -16.75 6.83
N GLU A 135 -4.62 -16.31 7.98
CA GLU A 135 -5.52 -15.83 9.04
C GLU A 135 -5.49 -14.32 9.13
N ILE A 136 -6.61 -13.74 9.55
CA ILE A 136 -6.82 -12.30 9.62
C ILE A 136 -7.63 -12.02 10.86
N ILE A 137 -7.27 -10.96 11.59
CA ILE A 137 -8.09 -10.40 12.66
C ILE A 137 -9.09 -9.46 12.02
N ASP A 138 -10.38 -9.78 12.07
CA ASP A 138 -11.43 -8.93 11.52
C ASP A 138 -11.56 -7.69 12.41
N PRO A 139 -11.34 -6.48 11.86
CA PRO A 139 -11.34 -5.25 12.67
C PRO A 139 -12.72 -4.90 13.22
N LYS A 140 -13.81 -5.50 12.71
CA LYS A 140 -15.18 -5.19 13.16
C LYS A 140 -15.51 -5.84 14.49
N ASP A 141 -15.02 -7.04 14.73
CA ASP A 141 -15.35 -7.83 15.91
C ASP A 141 -14.12 -8.33 16.70
N GLY A 142 -12.92 -8.14 16.16
CA GLY A 142 -11.66 -8.59 16.77
C GLY A 142 -11.42 -10.10 16.67
N HIS A 143 -12.32 -10.85 16.02
CA HIS A 143 -12.16 -12.29 15.88
C HIS A 143 -11.18 -12.65 14.76
N ARG A 144 -10.53 -13.79 14.91
CA ARG A 144 -9.60 -14.31 13.90
C ARG A 144 -10.31 -15.29 12.98
N TYR A 145 -10.19 -15.06 11.69
CA TYR A 145 -10.75 -15.92 10.65
C TYR A 145 -9.65 -16.46 9.74
N ARG A 146 -9.81 -17.71 9.33
CA ARG A 146 -9.00 -18.37 8.32
C ARG A 146 -9.65 -18.24 6.95
N TYR A 147 -8.85 -17.79 6.00
CA TYR A 147 -9.17 -17.63 4.60
C TYR A 147 -8.39 -18.64 3.77
N SER A 148 -9.08 -19.32 2.85
CA SER A 148 -8.48 -20.23 1.87
C SER A 148 -9.18 -20.08 0.52
N LEU A 149 -8.59 -20.63 -0.53
CA LEU A 149 -9.25 -20.77 -1.83
C LEU A 149 -9.95 -22.12 -1.92
N ALA A 150 -11.19 -22.13 -2.39
CA ALA A 150 -11.92 -23.33 -2.74
C ALA A 150 -12.51 -23.22 -4.13
N TYR A 151 -12.35 -24.27 -4.92
CA TYR A 151 -12.93 -24.36 -6.26
C TYR A 151 -14.43 -24.65 -6.14
N LYS A 152 -15.26 -23.69 -6.51
CA LYS A 152 -16.72 -23.79 -6.42
C LYS A 152 -17.38 -23.42 -7.75
N GLU A 153 -18.56 -23.97 -7.98
CA GLU A 153 -19.45 -23.52 -9.06
C GLU A 153 -20.09 -22.20 -8.63
N VAL A 154 -19.86 -21.15 -9.42
CA VAL A 154 -20.40 -19.81 -9.21
C VAL A 154 -21.20 -19.43 -10.44
N THR A 155 -22.43 -18.98 -10.21
CA THR A 155 -23.30 -18.45 -11.26
C THR A 155 -23.10 -16.94 -11.36
N HIS A 156 -22.60 -16.49 -12.51
CA HIS A 156 -22.44 -15.08 -12.86
C HIS A 156 -23.52 -14.66 -13.84
N ILE A 157 -23.78 -13.36 -13.93
CA ILE A 157 -24.67 -12.77 -14.94
C ILE A 157 -23.80 -12.08 -15.99
N SER A 158 -23.98 -12.45 -17.26
CA SER A 158 -23.24 -11.83 -18.37
C SER A 158 -23.50 -10.32 -18.41
N SER A 159 -22.47 -9.52 -18.20
CA SER A 159 -22.62 -8.07 -18.11
C SER A 159 -22.99 -7.46 -19.48
N MET A 160 -24.18 -6.86 -19.55
CA MET A 160 -24.66 -6.18 -20.76
C MET A 160 -23.79 -4.96 -21.13
N SER A 161 -23.12 -4.32 -20.16
CA SER A 161 -22.31 -3.12 -20.39
C SER A 161 -21.01 -3.39 -21.15
N ILE A 162 -20.59 -4.65 -21.27
CA ILE A 162 -19.41 -5.08 -22.04
C ILE A 162 -19.81 -5.99 -23.22
N GLY A 163 -21.05 -5.87 -23.70
CA GLY A 163 -21.55 -6.66 -24.84
C GLY A 163 -22.04 -8.07 -24.48
N GLY A 164 -22.22 -8.36 -23.20
CA GLY A 164 -22.83 -9.60 -22.72
C GLY A 164 -24.34 -9.65 -22.97
N ASN A 165 -24.92 -10.84 -22.84
CA ASN A 165 -26.32 -11.10 -23.17
C ASN A 165 -27.28 -11.04 -21.96
N GLY A 166 -26.80 -10.64 -20.78
CA GLY A 166 -27.60 -10.59 -19.55
C GLY A 166 -28.00 -11.95 -18.99
N LYS A 167 -27.58 -13.06 -19.61
CA LYS A 167 -27.96 -14.41 -19.19
C LYS A 167 -27.02 -14.93 -18.10
N PRO A 168 -27.52 -15.75 -17.17
CA PRO A 168 -26.68 -16.42 -16.20
C PRO A 168 -25.81 -17.47 -16.89
N PHE A 169 -24.58 -17.62 -16.42
CA PHE A 169 -23.68 -18.70 -16.79
C PHE A 169 -22.92 -19.17 -15.56
N THR A 170 -22.68 -20.47 -15.47
CA THR A 170 -21.98 -21.07 -14.33
C THR A 170 -20.55 -21.41 -14.75
N VAL A 171 -19.58 -20.96 -13.97
CA VAL A 171 -18.19 -21.37 -14.10
C VAL A 171 -17.70 -21.96 -12.80
N LYS A 172 -16.72 -22.86 -12.90
CA LYS A 172 -15.95 -23.26 -11.72
C LYS A 172 -14.80 -22.30 -11.55
N GLU A 173 -14.71 -21.67 -10.40
CA GLU A 173 -13.67 -20.71 -10.09
C GLU A 173 -13.20 -20.82 -8.64
N ASN A 174 -12.03 -20.26 -8.36
CA ASN A 174 -11.52 -20.19 -7.00
C ASN A 174 -12.22 -19.07 -6.23
N THR A 175 -12.96 -19.50 -5.22
CA THR A 175 -13.69 -18.63 -4.29
C THR A 175 -12.94 -18.50 -2.98
N LEU A 176 -12.96 -17.29 -2.43
CA LEU A 176 -12.41 -17.02 -1.11
C LEU A 176 -13.37 -17.57 -0.04
N VAL A 177 -12.91 -18.51 0.77
CA VAL A 177 -13.70 -19.12 1.84
C VAL A 177 -13.23 -18.59 3.18
N LYS A 178 -14.13 -17.98 3.94
CA LYS A 178 -13.90 -17.48 5.31
C LYS A 178 -14.45 -18.50 6.32
N THR A 179 -13.63 -18.92 7.28
CA THR A 179 -14.00 -19.80 8.39
C THR A 179 -13.43 -19.28 9.71
N PRO A 180 -14.02 -19.55 10.88
CA PRO A 180 -13.39 -19.23 12.15
C PRO A 180 -11.98 -19.85 12.25
N SER A 181 -11.04 -19.17 12.90
CA SER A 181 -9.70 -19.75 13.13
C SER A 181 -9.83 -21.08 13.88
N PRO A 182 -9.19 -22.17 13.41
CA PRO A 182 -9.32 -23.49 14.02
C PRO A 182 -8.49 -23.66 15.30
N SER A 183 -7.68 -22.67 15.66
CA SER A 183 -6.85 -22.68 16.87
C SER A 183 -7.11 -21.42 17.69
N ALA A 184 -6.92 -21.48 19.01
CA ALA A 184 -6.88 -20.30 19.86
C ALA A 184 -5.60 -19.48 19.64
N THR A 185 -4.47 -20.14 19.38
CA THR A 185 -3.17 -19.49 19.14
C THR A 185 -3.07 -18.97 17.71
N PRO A 186 -2.48 -17.77 17.49
CA PRO A 186 -2.26 -17.25 16.16
C PRO A 186 -1.22 -18.08 15.39
N PRO A 187 -1.20 -17.99 14.04
CA PRO A 187 -0.13 -18.53 13.23
C PRO A 187 1.24 -18.02 13.71
N ARG A 188 2.28 -18.86 13.59
CA ARG A 188 3.63 -18.48 14.02
C ARG A 188 4.17 -17.27 13.26
N TYR A 189 3.94 -17.21 11.95
CA TYR A 189 4.47 -16.14 11.13
C TYR A 189 3.40 -15.11 10.80
N ALA A 190 3.79 -13.85 10.73
CA ALA A 190 2.89 -12.75 10.43
C ALA A 190 3.48 -11.77 9.43
N VAL A 191 2.60 -11.11 8.68
CA VAL A 191 2.93 -9.98 7.81
C VAL A 191 2.11 -8.78 8.25
N THR A 192 2.77 -7.64 8.36
CA THR A 192 2.15 -6.37 8.73
C THR A 192 2.80 -5.22 7.97
N PHE A 193 2.17 -4.05 8.00
CA PHE A 193 2.73 -2.85 7.43
C PHE A 193 2.44 -1.62 8.28
N GLU A 194 3.24 -0.59 8.05
CA GLU A 194 3.13 0.73 8.63
C GLU A 194 3.19 1.76 7.50
N ASP A 195 2.19 2.63 7.46
CA ASP A 195 2.10 3.71 6.47
C ASP A 195 2.54 5.01 7.14
N HIS A 196 3.57 5.65 6.61
CA HIS A 196 4.12 6.87 7.21
C HIS A 196 3.44 8.08 6.57
N VAL A 197 2.78 8.89 7.41
CA VAL A 197 2.13 10.14 6.98
C VAL A 197 2.94 11.31 7.52
N ILE A 198 4.04 11.63 6.84
CA ILE A 198 4.99 12.68 7.24
C ILE A 198 4.67 13.94 6.42
N PRO A 199 4.19 15.04 7.05
CA PRO A 199 3.73 16.24 6.34
C PRO A 199 4.77 16.83 5.37
N GLU A 200 6.05 16.81 5.73
CA GLU A 200 7.15 17.34 4.92
C GLU A 200 7.36 16.50 3.64
N GLU A 201 7.25 15.17 3.74
CA GLU A 201 7.26 14.28 2.58
C GLU A 201 6.03 14.53 1.70
N ARG A 202 4.84 14.66 2.33
CA ARG A 202 3.58 14.82 1.61
C ARG A 202 3.49 16.16 0.88
N ALA A 203 4.13 17.21 1.39
CA ALA A 203 4.27 18.49 0.70
C ALA A 203 5.05 18.36 -0.63
N LEU A 204 5.93 17.36 -0.74
CA LEU A 204 6.68 17.03 -1.96
C LEU A 204 6.02 15.94 -2.81
N TRP A 205 4.81 15.47 -2.44
CA TRP A 205 4.18 14.30 -3.06
C TRP A 205 5.07 13.06 -3.03
N VAL A 206 5.83 12.92 -1.94
CA VAL A 206 6.58 11.72 -1.58
C VAL A 206 5.82 11.01 -0.46
N ALA A 207 5.76 9.69 -0.52
CA ALA A 207 5.15 8.85 0.50
C ALA A 207 6.07 7.68 0.84
N SER A 208 6.05 7.24 2.08
CA SER A 208 6.81 6.07 2.52
C SER A 208 5.96 5.11 3.36
N SER A 209 6.28 3.83 3.28
CA SER A 209 5.66 2.77 4.09
C SER A 209 6.66 1.63 4.32
N THR A 210 6.53 0.94 5.45
CA THR A 210 7.34 -0.22 5.80
C THR A 210 6.47 -1.47 5.92
N ILE A 211 6.87 -2.56 5.29
CA ILE A 211 6.30 -3.90 5.50
C ILE A 211 7.26 -4.70 6.39
N LYS A 212 6.72 -5.47 7.33
CA LYS A 212 7.48 -6.36 8.19
C LYS A 212 6.94 -7.78 8.12
N VAL A 213 7.87 -8.74 8.12
CA VAL A 213 7.58 -10.16 8.29
C VAL A 213 8.13 -10.58 9.65
N LEU A 214 7.30 -11.25 10.45
CA LEU A 214 7.56 -11.50 11.88
C LEU A 214 7.47 -13.01 12.19
N ASP A 215 8.26 -13.46 13.16
CA ASP A 215 8.06 -14.72 13.89
C ASP A 215 7.46 -14.40 15.26
N LEU A 216 6.15 -14.58 15.41
CA LEU A 216 5.40 -14.29 16.63
C LEU A 216 5.77 -15.22 17.80
N LYS A 217 6.46 -16.35 17.53
CA LYS A 217 6.92 -17.24 18.59
C LYS A 217 8.19 -16.72 19.25
N THR A 218 9.08 -16.10 18.48
CA THR A 218 10.37 -15.58 18.96
C THR A 218 10.39 -14.06 19.12
N ASP A 219 9.33 -13.38 18.69
CA ASP A 219 9.22 -11.91 18.61
C ASP A 219 10.33 -11.29 17.73
N GLU A 220 10.75 -12.03 16.71
CA GLU A 220 11.81 -11.62 15.78
C GLU A 220 11.21 -11.00 14.51
N VAL A 221 11.86 -9.95 14.02
CA VAL A 221 11.65 -9.45 12.66
C VAL A 221 12.48 -10.30 11.70
N LEU A 222 11.83 -11.01 10.79
CA LEU A 222 12.48 -11.87 9.78
C LEU A 222 12.92 -11.08 8.54
N GLY A 223 12.23 -9.98 8.25
CA GLY A 223 12.66 -9.02 7.25
C GLY A 223 11.75 -7.81 7.15
N GLU A 224 12.28 -6.76 6.54
CA GLU A 224 11.61 -5.48 6.35
C GLU A 224 11.78 -4.98 4.91
N LEU A 225 10.72 -4.37 4.38
CA LEU A 225 10.75 -3.63 3.12
C LEU A 225 10.29 -2.21 3.40
N THR A 226 11.19 -1.25 3.26
CA THR A 226 10.84 0.17 3.27
C THR A 226 10.75 0.66 1.83
N ARG A 227 9.55 1.12 1.45
CA ARG A 227 9.26 1.66 0.13
C ARG A 227 9.03 3.16 0.20
N PHE A 228 9.55 3.87 -0.78
CA PHE A 228 9.14 5.23 -1.10
C PHE A 228 8.39 5.25 -2.44
N ALA A 229 7.44 6.16 -2.56
CA ALA A 229 6.76 6.52 -3.79
C ALA A 229 6.83 8.02 -4.01
N ILE A 230 6.97 8.45 -5.26
CA ILE A 230 6.89 9.86 -5.66
C ILE A 230 5.87 10.03 -6.77
N SER A 231 5.03 11.06 -6.66
CA SER A 231 4.18 11.51 -7.75
C SER A 231 4.54 12.91 -8.19
N TYR A 232 4.64 13.12 -9.49
CA TYR A 232 4.95 14.42 -10.10
C TYR A 232 3.69 15.20 -10.48
N ILE A 233 2.51 14.63 -10.25
CA ILE A 233 1.24 15.22 -10.71
C ILE A 233 0.62 16.00 -9.55
N HIS A 234 0.82 17.33 -9.56
CA HIS A 234 0.30 18.24 -8.53
C HIS A 234 -1.10 18.81 -8.86
N LEU A 235 -1.82 18.23 -9.83
CA LEU A 235 -3.12 18.73 -10.31
C LEU A 235 -4.27 17.79 -9.89
N PRO A 236 -5.09 18.16 -8.89
CA PRO A 236 -6.05 17.25 -8.27
C PRO A 236 -7.34 16.99 -9.06
N VAL A 237 -7.63 17.73 -10.14
CA VAL A 237 -8.99 17.73 -10.72
C VAL A 237 -9.31 16.48 -11.54
N HIS A 238 -8.31 15.90 -12.24
CA HIS A 238 -8.52 14.72 -13.11
C HIS A 238 -7.38 13.70 -13.07
N SER A 239 -6.46 13.82 -12.12
CA SER A 239 -5.36 12.87 -12.00
C SER A 239 -5.56 11.98 -10.79
N MET A 240 -5.03 10.75 -10.87
CA MET A 240 -4.86 9.84 -9.74
C MET A 240 -3.34 9.74 -9.49
N PRO A 241 -2.69 10.74 -8.84
CA PRO A 241 -1.25 10.83 -8.68
C PRO A 241 -0.62 9.55 -8.12
N TRP A 242 -1.27 8.92 -7.14
CA TRP A 242 -0.79 7.68 -6.52
C TRP A 242 -1.03 6.42 -7.35
N LEU A 243 -1.60 6.52 -8.55
CA LEU A 243 -1.58 5.44 -9.56
C LEU A 243 -0.46 5.61 -10.60
N ASN A 244 0.03 6.82 -10.80
CA ASN A 244 1.08 7.14 -11.78
C ASN A 244 2.41 7.50 -11.08
N HIS A 245 2.66 6.87 -9.94
CA HIS A 245 3.81 7.15 -9.10
C HIS A 245 5.02 6.33 -9.53
N SER A 246 6.22 6.80 -9.19
CA SER A 246 7.45 5.99 -9.25
C SER A 246 7.72 5.41 -7.86
N ILE A 247 8.22 4.17 -7.78
CA ILE A 247 8.55 3.48 -6.52
C ILE A 247 10.01 3.09 -6.41
N CYS A 248 10.50 3.02 -5.18
CA CYS A 248 11.77 2.40 -4.83
C CYS A 248 11.69 1.68 -3.47
N PRO A 249 12.36 0.54 -3.30
CA PRO A 249 13.09 -0.21 -4.33
C PRO A 249 12.13 -0.84 -5.35
N ASN A 250 12.60 -1.02 -6.60
CA ASN A 250 11.92 -1.87 -7.55
C ASN A 250 12.26 -3.32 -7.22
N GLN A 251 11.25 -4.17 -6.94
CA GLN A 251 11.49 -5.57 -6.56
C GLN A 251 11.54 -6.49 -7.80
N ASN A 252 11.96 -5.96 -8.95
CA ASN A 252 11.95 -6.62 -10.26
C ASN A 252 10.59 -7.24 -10.58
N MET A 253 9.52 -6.49 -10.36
CA MET A 253 8.14 -6.95 -10.59
C MET A 253 7.56 -6.36 -11.87
N THR A 254 6.65 -7.06 -12.53
CA THR A 254 5.93 -6.56 -13.73
C THR A 254 4.84 -5.53 -13.41
N GLY A 255 4.54 -5.32 -12.13
CA GLY A 255 3.58 -4.34 -11.62
C GLY A 255 3.57 -4.34 -10.09
N ASP A 256 3.02 -3.31 -9.46
CA ASP A 256 3.07 -3.10 -8.00
C ASP A 256 1.92 -3.73 -7.21
N SER A 257 0.97 -4.37 -7.91
CA SER A 257 -0.24 -4.99 -7.34
C SER A 257 0.00 -6.04 -6.25
N TYR A 258 1.16 -6.70 -6.26
CA TYR A 258 1.44 -7.86 -5.38
C TYR A 258 2.70 -7.68 -4.53
N SER A 259 3.09 -6.43 -4.31
CA SER A 259 4.37 -6.08 -3.71
C SER A 259 4.62 -6.71 -2.33
N THR A 260 3.65 -6.62 -1.43
CA THR A 260 3.76 -7.22 -0.09
C THR A 260 3.88 -8.74 -0.17
N ARG A 261 3.04 -9.38 -0.99
CA ARG A 261 3.08 -10.84 -1.17
C ARG A 261 4.44 -11.29 -1.71
N GLN A 262 4.92 -10.65 -2.76
CA GLN A 262 6.19 -10.99 -3.37
C GLN A 262 7.39 -10.75 -2.44
N PHE A 263 7.32 -9.73 -1.59
CA PHE A 263 8.29 -9.54 -0.52
C PHE A 263 8.23 -10.68 0.51
N ALA A 264 7.04 -11.01 1.01
CA ALA A 264 6.84 -12.06 2.00
C ALA A 264 7.39 -13.41 1.53
N ASP A 265 7.21 -13.78 0.26
CA ASP A 265 7.70 -15.05 -0.30
C ASP A 265 9.24 -15.20 -0.30
N GLN A 266 9.98 -14.10 -0.26
CA GLN A 266 11.44 -14.16 -0.14
C GLN A 266 11.89 -14.58 1.27
N ILE A 267 10.99 -14.48 2.25
CA ILE A 267 11.24 -14.76 3.66
C ILE A 267 10.51 -16.03 4.08
N LEU A 268 9.22 -16.13 3.80
CA LEU A 268 8.35 -17.26 4.13
C LEU A 268 8.02 -18.00 2.83
N MET A 269 8.84 -18.96 2.45
CA MET A 269 8.61 -19.67 1.18
C MET A 269 7.39 -20.58 1.33
N PRO A 270 6.34 -20.41 0.50
CA PRO A 270 5.15 -21.25 0.58
C PRO A 270 5.50 -22.72 0.38
N LYS A 271 4.84 -23.59 1.16
CA LYS A 271 4.96 -25.03 1.01
C LYS A 271 4.57 -25.45 -0.41
N LYS A 272 5.42 -26.25 -1.06
CA LYS A 272 5.11 -26.80 -2.38
C LYS A 272 3.90 -27.72 -2.31
N GLU A 273 3.19 -27.84 -3.42
CA GLU A 273 2.16 -28.86 -3.55
C GLU A 273 2.83 -30.20 -3.83
N ASP A 274 2.33 -31.24 -3.16
CA ASP A 274 2.75 -32.63 -3.35
C ASP A 274 2.22 -33.19 -4.69
#